data_AF-A0A0Q8W7E2-F1
#
_entry.id   AF-A0A0Q8W7E2-F1
#
_cell.length_a   1.000
_cell.length_b   1.000
_cell.length_c   1.000
_cell.angle_alpha   90.00
_cell.angle_beta   90.00
_cell.angle_gamma   90.00
#
_symmetry.space_group_name_H-M   'P 1'
#
loop_
_entity.id
_entity.type
_entity.pdbx_description
1 polymer ?
#
loop_
_entity_poly.entity_id
_entity_poly.type
_entity_poly.pdbx_seq_one_letter_code
_entity_poly.pdbx_strand_id
1 'polypeptide(L)'
;MGDTRVSADTSAVRDAGTKTAGTADGWTTIGSESKSALEGAKSAIKDDPSGLGSAIETFASTWVPKFTQMGTDVDNLGANAVSSANHLDRNDAEGANTQTPPAVVRPINGRVPV
;
A
#
# COMPACT_ATOMS: atom_id res chain seq x y z
N MET A 1 6.95 24.40 -26.10
CA MET A 1 7.48 23.88 -24.82
C MET A 1 6.48 22.83 -24.36
N GLY A 2 6.89 21.56 -24.38
CA GLY A 2 6.02 20.44 -24.03
C GLY A 2 5.72 20.49 -22.54
N ASP A 3 4.43 20.52 -22.20
CA ASP A 3 3.94 20.48 -20.84
C ASP A 3 4.15 19.03 -20.34
N THR A 4 5.29 18.77 -19.72
CA THR A 4 5.58 17.49 -19.06
C THR A 4 4.80 17.43 -17.75
N ARG A 5 3.47 17.55 -17.81
CA ARG A 5 2.64 17.13 -16.69
C ARG A 5 2.88 15.64 -16.55
N VAL A 6 3.44 15.26 -15.41
CA VAL A 6 3.51 13.87 -15.01
C VAL A 6 2.06 13.42 -14.91
N SER A 7 1.47 12.86 -15.97
CA SER A 7 0.29 12.02 -15.81
C SER A 7 0.82 10.76 -15.12
N ALA A 8 1.00 10.86 -13.80
CA ALA A 8 1.33 9.71 -13.01
C ALA A 8 0.23 8.69 -13.29
N ASP A 9 0.60 7.48 -13.68
CA ASP A 9 -0.37 6.39 -13.83
C ASP A 9 -0.82 5.97 -12.41
N THR A 10 -1.64 6.84 -11.81
CA THR A 10 -2.21 6.68 -10.47
C THR A 10 -3.14 5.48 -10.43
N SER A 11 -3.70 5.06 -11.58
CA SER A 11 -4.43 3.80 -11.75
C SER A 11 -3.53 2.59 -11.48
N ALA A 12 -2.36 2.50 -12.12
CA ALA A 12 -1.45 1.39 -11.91
C ALA A 12 -0.95 1.32 -10.45
N VAL A 13 -0.67 2.47 -9.82
CA VAL A 13 -0.27 2.54 -8.41
C VAL A 13 -1.39 2.11 -7.47
N ARG A 14 -2.63 2.54 -7.74
CA ARG A 14 -3.82 2.16 -6.96
C ARG A 14 -4.07 0.65 -7.07
N ASP A 15 -4.03 0.11 -8.28
CA ASP A 15 -4.22 -1.31 -8.54
C ASP A 15 -3.14 -2.16 -7.85
N ALA A 16 -1.88 -1.73 -7.93
CA ALA A 16 -0.78 -2.37 -7.22
C ALA A 16 -0.97 -2.30 -5.70
N GLY A 17 -1.41 -1.16 -5.17
CA GLY A 17 -1.71 -0.97 -3.75
C GLY A 17 -2.82 -1.88 -3.25
N THR A 18 -3.95 -1.93 -3.96
CA THR A 18 -5.07 -2.83 -3.64
C THR A 18 -4.66 -4.29 -3.70
N LYS A 19 -3.91 -4.71 -4.74
CA LYS A 19 -3.38 -6.08 -4.83
C LYS A 19 -2.44 -6.40 -3.67
N THR A 20 -1.57 -5.47 -3.30
CA THR A 20 -0.63 -5.63 -2.19
C THR A 20 -1.37 -5.82 -0.87
N ALA A 21 -2.28 -4.91 -0.52
CA ALA A 21 -3.11 -5.03 0.69
C ALA A 21 -3.91 -6.34 0.71
N GLY A 22 -4.44 -6.77 -0.45
CA GLY A 22 -5.15 -8.05 -0.57
C GLY A 22 -4.30 -9.30 -0.28
N THR A 23 -2.97 -9.20 -0.18
CA THR A 23 -2.10 -10.31 0.24
C THR A 23 -1.82 -10.37 1.74
N ALA A 24 -2.25 -9.36 2.51
CA ALA A 24 -2.00 -9.27 3.96
C ALA A 24 -2.56 -10.48 4.74
N ASP A 25 -3.79 -10.91 4.41
CA ASP A 25 -4.44 -12.07 5.04
C ASP A 25 -3.66 -13.36 4.80
N GLY A 26 -2.99 -13.47 3.65
CA GLY A 26 -2.15 -14.62 3.30
C GLY A 26 -0.98 -14.78 4.26
N TRP A 27 -0.30 -13.68 4.62
CA TRP A 27 0.80 -13.69 5.58
C TRP A 27 0.34 -14.09 6.98
N THR A 28 -0.80 -13.55 7.43
CA THR A 28 -1.39 -13.92 8.73
C THR A 28 -1.83 -15.38 8.76
N THR A 29 -2.36 -15.89 7.64
CA THR A 29 -2.74 -17.30 7.48
C THR A 29 -1.52 -18.21 7.58
N ILE A 30 -0.44 -17.91 6.84
CA ILE A 30 0.82 -18.66 6.89
C ILE A 30 1.36 -18.72 8.32
N GLY A 31 1.33 -17.61 9.06
CA GLY A 31 1.76 -17.58 10.46
C GLY A 31 0.93 -18.49 11.36
N SER A 32 -0.39 -18.49 11.18
CA SER A 32 -1.32 -19.30 11.96
C SER A 32 -1.19 -20.80 11.65
N GLU A 33 -1.12 -21.18 10.37
CA GLU A 33 -0.92 -22.56 9.94
C GLU A 33 0.44 -23.10 10.39
N SER A 34 1.49 -22.27 10.27
CA SER A 34 2.83 -22.62 10.75
C SER A 34 2.82 -22.90 12.26
N LYS A 35 2.13 -22.05 13.05
CA LYS A 35 1.97 -22.28 14.49
C LYS A 35 1.31 -23.62 14.78
N SER A 36 0.17 -23.90 14.14
CA SER A 36 -0.55 -25.16 14.35
C SER A 36 0.28 -26.38 13.96
N ALA A 37 1.02 -26.32 12.84
CA ALA A 37 1.92 -27.40 12.42
C ALA A 37 3.06 -27.64 13.42
N LEU A 38 3.66 -26.57 13.94
CA LEU A 38 4.74 -26.64 14.93
C LEU A 38 4.25 -27.18 16.28
N GLU A 39 3.07 -26.78 16.74
CA GLU A 39 2.44 -27.34 17.94
C GLU A 39 2.13 -28.83 17.78
N GLY A 40 1.66 -29.24 16.61
CA GLY A 40 1.46 -30.65 16.26
C GLY A 40 2.77 -31.45 16.28
N ALA A 41 3.82 -30.92 15.66
CA ALA A 41 5.15 -31.53 15.66
C ALA A 41 5.70 -31.66 17.08
N LYS A 42 5.61 -30.61 17.90
CA LYS A 42 6.04 -30.62 19.31
C LYS A 42 5.31 -31.71 20.11
N SER A 43 4.01 -31.87 19.92
CA SER A 43 3.21 -32.89 20.59
C SER A 43 3.66 -34.31 20.23
N ALA A 44 4.02 -34.54 18.95
CA ALA A 44 4.49 -35.84 18.47
C ALA A 44 5.84 -36.26 19.06
N ILE A 45 6.67 -35.29 19.49
CA ILE A 45 8.01 -35.53 20.06
C ILE A 45 8.08 -35.19 21.55
N LYS A 46 6.94 -35.12 22.26
CA LYS A 46 6.88 -34.63 23.65
C LYS A 46 7.82 -35.35 24.63
N ASP A 47 8.13 -36.61 24.37
CA ASP A 47 8.97 -37.48 25.21
C ASP A 47 10.40 -37.64 24.64
N ASP A 48 10.75 -36.90 23.57
CA ASP A 48 12.06 -36.97 22.93
C ASP A 48 13.13 -36.23 23.76
N PRO A 49 14.17 -36.92 24.25
CA PRO A 49 15.23 -36.31 25.04
C PRO A 49 16.21 -35.45 24.22
N SER A 50 16.08 -35.39 22.89
CA SER A 50 17.02 -34.69 21.99
C SER A 50 17.03 -33.16 22.13
N GLY A 51 15.99 -32.57 22.74
CA GLY A 51 15.82 -31.12 22.80
C GLY A 51 15.16 -30.49 21.56
N LEU A 52 14.75 -31.30 20.57
CA LEU A 52 14.01 -30.80 19.39
C LEU A 52 12.75 -30.01 19.74
N GLY A 53 12.03 -30.39 20.81
CA GLY A 53 10.83 -29.68 21.28
C GLY A 53 11.09 -28.21 21.61
N SER A 54 12.20 -27.92 22.29
CA SER A 54 12.62 -26.55 22.63
C SER A 54 13.06 -25.76 21.40
N ALA A 55 13.69 -26.43 20.42
CA ALA A 55 14.04 -25.80 19.14
C ALA A 55 12.79 -25.40 18.34
N ILE A 56 11.75 -26.25 18.33
CA ILE A 56 10.45 -25.95 17.71
C ILE A 56 9.78 -24.75 18.39
N GLU A 57 9.78 -24.68 19.73
CA GLU A 57 9.25 -23.51 20.45
C GLU A 57 10.00 -22.22 20.12
N THR A 58 11.33 -22.29 20.09
CA THR A 58 12.18 -21.14 19.74
C THR A 58 11.89 -20.65 18.32
N PHE A 59 11.74 -21.57 17.38
CA PHE A 59 11.36 -21.25 16.01
C PHE A 59 9.97 -20.61 15.94
N ALA A 60 8.95 -21.23 16.57
CA ALA A 60 7.58 -20.75 16.57
C ALA A 60 7.46 -19.34 17.16
N SER A 61 8.07 -19.10 18.32
CA SER A 61 8.08 -17.79 18.99
C SER A 61 8.77 -16.69 18.19
N THR A 62 9.72 -17.05 17.31
CA THR A 62 10.42 -16.08 16.46
C THR A 62 9.63 -15.77 15.18
N TRP A 63 9.09 -16.79 14.53
CA TRP A 63 8.56 -16.65 13.16
C TRP A 63 7.07 -16.36 13.09
N VAL A 64 6.26 -16.91 14.01
CA VAL A 64 4.81 -16.64 14.02
C VAL A 64 4.52 -15.14 14.15
N PRO A 65 5.16 -14.38 15.07
CA PRO A 65 4.94 -12.94 15.15
C PRO A 65 5.42 -12.18 13.90
N LYS A 66 6.49 -12.65 13.24
CA LYS A 66 7.00 -12.01 12.02
C LYS A 66 6.02 -12.13 10.86
N PHE A 67 5.35 -13.27 10.71
CA PHE A 67 4.33 -13.43 9.68
C PHE A 67 3.12 -12.50 9.91
N THR A 68 2.68 -12.37 11.16
CA THR A 68 1.62 -11.41 11.53
C THR A 68 2.06 -9.96 11.28
N GLN A 69 3.29 -9.61 11.63
CA GLN A 69 3.84 -8.28 11.36
C GLN A 69 3.91 -8.02 9.85
N MET A 70 4.35 -9.00 9.06
CA MET A 70 4.42 -8.87 7.61
C MET A 70 3.04 -8.66 6.97
N GLY A 71 2.01 -9.33 7.48
CA GLY A 71 0.62 -9.05 7.07
C GLY A 71 0.25 -7.58 7.31
N THR A 72 0.52 -7.07 8.51
CA THR A 72 0.28 -5.65 8.86
C THR A 72 1.06 -4.69 7.97
N ASP A 73 2.34 -4.96 7.72
CA ASP A 73 3.21 -4.09 6.93
C ASP A 73 2.76 -4.03 5.46
N VAL A 74 2.33 -5.16 4.90
CA VAL A 74 1.82 -5.29 3.55
C VAL A 74 0.48 -4.58 3.38
N ASP A 75 -0.42 -4.68 4.37
CA ASP A 75 -1.67 -3.92 4.38
C ASP A 75 -1.41 -2.41 4.39
N ASN A 76 -0.56 -1.95 5.32
CA ASN A 76 -0.17 -0.55 5.41
C ASN A 76 0.49 -0.03 4.13
N LEU A 77 1.38 -0.82 3.52
CA LEU A 77 2.02 -0.46 2.26
C LEU A 77 0.98 -0.29 1.14
N GLY A 78 0.04 -1.24 1.01
CA GLY A 78 -1.02 -1.17 0.02
C GLY A 78 -1.94 0.03 0.22
N ALA A 79 -2.37 0.28 1.47
CA ALA A 79 -3.20 1.43 1.82
C ALA A 79 -2.50 2.77 1.54
N ASN A 80 -1.20 2.87 1.86
CA ASN A 80 -0.40 4.07 1.60
C ASN A 80 -0.22 4.34 0.09
N ALA A 81 -0.06 3.29 -0.72
CA ALA A 81 0.00 3.42 -2.18
C ALA A 81 -1.32 3.96 -2.76
N VAL A 82 -2.47 3.41 -2.31
CA VAL A 82 -3.80 3.90 -2.71
C VAL A 82 -4.01 5.36 -2.28
N SER A 83 -3.64 5.70 -1.04
CA SER A 83 -3.74 7.06 -0.51
C SER A 83 -2.92 8.06 -1.32
N SER A 84 -1.67 7.69 -1.66
CA SER A 84 -0.77 8.52 -2.46
C SER A 84 -1.31 8.75 -3.87
N ALA A 85 -1.85 7.71 -4.52
CA ALA A 85 -2.49 7.82 -5.82
C ALA A 85 -3.69 8.77 -5.79
N ASN A 86 -4.55 8.68 -4.76
CA ASN A 86 -5.70 9.56 -4.60
C ASN A 86 -5.30 11.02 -4.35
N HIS A 87 -4.19 11.26 -3.64
CA HIS A 87 -3.68 12.60 -3.40
C HIS A 87 -3.16 13.25 -4.69
N LEU A 88 -2.45 12.50 -5.53
CA LEU A 88 -1.99 12.98 -6.84
C LEU A 88 -3.16 13.34 -7.76
N ASP A 89 -4.19 12.50 -7.85
CA ASP A 89 -5.39 12.80 -8.66
C ASP A 89 -6.07 14.12 -8.24
N ARG A 90 -6.13 14.40 -6.94
CA ARG A 90 -6.70 15.67 -6.42
C ARG A 90 -5.85 16.86 -6.81
N ASN A 91 -4.53 16.76 -6.64
CA ASN A 91 -3.61 17.83 -7.01
C ASN A 91 -3.68 18.14 -8.51
N ASP A 92 -3.79 17.11 -9.36
CA ASP A 92 -3.93 17.29 -10.80
C ASP A 92 -5.24 17.99 -11.16
N ALA A 93 -6.35 17.62 -10.50
CA ALA A 93 -7.64 18.27 -10.68
C ALA A 93 -7.62 19.76 -10.24
N GLU A 94 -6.99 20.08 -9.11
CA GLU A 94 -6.85 21.45 -8.61
C GLU A 94 -5.90 22.29 -9.47
N GLY A 95 -4.78 21.71 -9.92
CA GLY A 95 -3.84 22.34 -10.85
C GLY A 95 -4.46 22.62 -12.22
N ALA A 96 -5.33 21.73 -12.71
CA ALA A 96 -6.08 21.97 -13.95
C ALA A 96 -7.05 23.15 -13.81
N ASN A 97 -7.72 23.30 -12.67
CA ASN A 97 -8.66 24.40 -12.43
C ASN A 97 -7.97 25.77 -12.32
N THR A 98 -6.75 25.82 -11.77
CA THR A 98 -6.00 27.07 -11.58
C THR A 98 -5.25 27.57 -12.82
N GLN A 99 -5.10 26.74 -13.86
CA GLN A 99 -4.47 27.13 -15.13
C GLN A 99 -5.44 27.65 -16.20
N THR A 100 -6.73 27.82 -15.90
CA THR A 100 -7.66 28.48 -16.83
C THR A 100 -7.21 29.93 -17.05
N PRO A 101 -6.79 30.36 -18.26
CA PRO A 101 -6.36 31.73 -18.48
C PRO A 101 -7.51 32.70 -18.15
N PRO A 102 -7.26 33.86 -17.51
CA PRO A 102 -8.29 34.87 -17.33
C PRO A 102 -8.89 35.19 -18.71
N ALA A 103 -10.23 35.19 -18.78
CA ALA A 103 -10.96 35.53 -19.99
C ALA A 103 -10.38 36.81 -20.58
N VAL A 104 -9.92 36.75 -21.83
CA VAL A 104 -9.43 37.93 -22.56
C VAL A 104 -10.60 38.92 -22.66
N VAL A 105 -10.60 39.92 -21.78
CA VAL A 105 -11.51 41.07 -21.89
C VAL A 105 -11.10 41.81 -23.15
N ARG A 106 -11.88 41.66 -24.23
CA ARG A 106 -11.65 42.42 -25.46
C ARG A 106 -11.90 43.91 -25.15
N PRO A 107 -11.03 44.84 -25.61
CA PRO A 107 -11.30 46.26 -25.46
C PRO A 107 -12.59 46.62 -26.21
N ILE A 108 -13.52 47.25 -25.51
CA ILE A 108 -14.72 47.84 -26.10
C ILE A 108 -14.26 49.04 -26.95
N ASN A 109 -14.45 48.95 -28.27
CA ASN A 109 -14.34 50.10 -29.16
C ASN A 109 -15.25 51.24 -28.67
N GLY A 110 -14.68 52.39 -28.33
CA GLY A 110 -15.47 53.54 -27.88
C GLY A 110 -14.70 54.87 -27.86
N ARG A 111 -14.57 55.49 -29.05
CA ARG A 111 -14.45 56.93 -29.35
C ARG A 111 -13.79 57.88 -28.32
N VAL A 112 -12.68 58.50 -28.75
CA VAL A 112 -12.17 59.77 -28.19
C VAL A 112 -12.97 60.93 -28.83
N PRO A 113 -13.55 61.88 -28.06
CA PRO A 113 -14.11 63.10 -28.63
C PRO A 113 -12.98 64.09 -28.97
N VAL A 114 -13.12 64.74 -30.13
CA VAL A 114 -12.31 65.86 -30.61
C VAL A 114 -12.39 67.08 -29.70
#